data_AF-A0A9D0VJ77-F1
#
_entry.id   AF-A0A9D0VJ77-F1
#
_cell.length_a   1.000
_cell.length_b   1.000
_cell.length_c   1.000
_cell.angle_alpha   90.00
_cell.angle_beta   90.00
_cell.angle_gamma   90.00
#
_symmetry.space_group_name_H-M   'P 1'
#
loop_
_entity.id
_entity.type
_entity.pdbx_description
1 polymer ?
#
loop_
_entity_poly.entity_id
_entity_poly.type
_entity_poly.pdbx_seq_one_letter_code
_entity_poly.pdbx_strand_id
1 'polypeptide(L)'
;MATRLDRVTTTSSRLDEDLDLVSTALVPHRAHPPSTEALHLPTHVPRRLPVRALGGAMASWLSMTFGLCYVALPALLAIVGWNTGVIAGFWFSLPAFAMASLIAIVGVLIAQPRLQLSLAQPRDPVLAATLGGLGVWAVVHNTSTMLMPFTSMSPLELLSFLGLNVLEMTLLGMMFASFTKRTSVALALGGGFQLLVLGLVLTLMALL
;
A
#
# COMPACT_ATOMS: atom_id res chain seq x y z
N MET A 1 17.16 79.51 -29.57
CA MET A 1 17.99 79.53 -28.35
C MET A 1 18.82 78.25 -28.36
N ALA A 2 19.98 78.30 -29.02
CA ALA A 2 21.34 78.49 -28.47
C ALA A 2 22.01 77.10 -28.32
N THR A 3 22.87 76.64 -29.25
CA THR A 3 24.36 76.81 -29.30
C THR A 3 25.00 76.74 -27.91
N ARG A 4 26.03 75.94 -27.60
CA ARG A 4 27.20 75.46 -28.35
C ARG A 4 28.02 74.51 -27.43
N LEU A 5 28.87 73.65 -28.04
CA LEU A 5 30.27 73.26 -27.68
C LEU A 5 30.63 73.04 -26.17
N ASP A 6 31.38 72.02 -25.77
CA ASP A 6 32.70 71.74 -26.32
C ASP A 6 33.30 70.38 -25.93
N ARG A 7 34.26 70.01 -26.76
CA ARG A 7 35.11 68.82 -26.80
C ARG A 7 36.18 68.89 -25.70
N VAL A 8 36.39 67.81 -24.94
CA VAL A 8 37.68 67.54 -24.30
C VAL A 8 38.15 66.16 -24.73
N THR A 9 39.13 66.18 -25.63
CA THR A 9 40.00 65.06 -25.93
C THR A 9 41.14 65.12 -24.92
N THR A 10 41.30 64.08 -24.11
CA THR A 10 42.59 63.81 -23.45
C THR A 10 42.97 62.36 -23.65
N THR A 11 44.09 62.22 -24.32
CA THR A 11 44.80 61.01 -24.71
C THR A 11 45.34 60.29 -23.49
N SER A 12 44.94 59.05 -23.28
CA SER A 12 45.64 58.08 -22.43
C SER A 12 45.80 56.80 -23.25
N SER A 13 46.82 56.85 -24.09
CA SER A 13 47.35 55.76 -24.89
C SER A 13 48.26 54.92 -24.00
N ARG A 14 48.22 53.59 -24.22
CA ARG A 14 49.11 52.54 -23.67
C ARG A 14 48.88 52.20 -22.20
N LEU A 15 48.10 51.14 -21.93
CA LEU A 15 48.51 50.08 -20.97
C LEU A 15 47.55 48.87 -20.83
N ASP A 16 46.39 48.81 -21.49
CA ASP A 16 45.44 47.70 -21.22
C ASP A 16 45.26 46.67 -22.36
N GLU A 17 45.95 46.80 -23.50
CA GLU A 17 45.82 45.84 -24.62
C GLU A 17 46.41 44.45 -24.34
N ASP A 18 47.19 44.26 -23.26
CA ASP A 18 47.79 42.97 -22.91
C ASP A 18 47.00 42.15 -21.87
N LEU A 19 45.87 42.66 -21.35
CA LEU A 19 45.01 41.93 -20.41
C LEU A 19 43.81 41.23 -21.08
N ASP A 20 43.52 41.53 -22.34
CA ASP A 20 42.38 40.95 -23.07
C ASP A 20 42.65 39.56 -23.68
N LEU A 21 43.92 39.15 -23.77
CA LEU A 21 44.30 37.81 -24.27
C LEU A 21 44.26 36.71 -23.20
N VAL A 22 44.16 37.06 -21.91
CA VAL A 22 44.01 36.08 -20.81
C VAL A 22 42.54 35.92 -20.38
N SER A 23 41.68 36.91 -20.63
CA SER A 23 40.24 36.83 -20.33
C SER A 23 39.41 36.06 -21.36
N THR A 24 39.95 35.75 -22.54
CA THR A 24 39.21 35.03 -23.60
C THR A 24 39.25 33.50 -23.46
N ALA A 25 40.04 32.94 -22.53
CA ALA A 25 40.06 31.50 -22.24
C ALA A 25 39.08 31.05 -21.13
N LEU A 26 38.31 31.98 -20.56
CA LEU A 26 37.25 31.70 -19.59
C LEU A 26 35.93 32.25 -20.12
N VAL A 27 35.51 31.77 -21.29
CA VAL A 27 34.08 31.78 -21.63
C VAL A 27 33.40 30.92 -20.58
N PRO A 28 32.54 31.48 -19.69
CA PRO A 28 31.69 30.65 -18.89
C PRO A 28 30.83 29.91 -19.90
N HIS A 29 31.04 28.61 -20.01
CA HIS A 29 30.08 27.71 -20.61
C HIS A 29 28.75 28.11 -19.99
N ARG A 30 27.88 28.78 -20.76
CA ARG A 30 26.50 29.03 -20.35
C ARG A 30 25.94 27.63 -20.16
N ALA A 31 26.05 27.14 -18.93
CA ALA A 31 25.31 26.01 -18.46
C ALA A 31 23.89 26.34 -18.88
N HIS A 32 23.38 25.59 -19.85
CA HIS A 32 21.94 25.53 -20.01
C HIS A 32 21.41 25.34 -18.60
N PRO A 33 20.52 26.22 -18.10
CA PRO A 33 19.81 25.87 -16.87
C PRO A 33 19.30 24.46 -17.13
N PRO A 34 19.62 23.48 -16.26
CA PRO A 34 19.14 22.12 -16.47
C PRO A 34 17.66 22.29 -16.71
N SER A 35 17.23 21.92 -17.92
CA SER A 35 15.85 21.98 -18.31
C SER A 35 15.14 21.35 -17.14
N THR A 36 14.42 22.15 -16.38
CA THR A 36 13.53 21.65 -15.36
C THR A 36 12.42 21.07 -16.21
N GLU A 37 12.69 19.94 -16.86
CA GLU A 37 11.71 18.90 -17.08
C GLU A 37 11.16 18.71 -15.68
N ALA A 38 10.15 19.51 -15.38
CA ALA A 38 9.28 19.35 -14.26
C ALA A 38 8.92 17.88 -14.37
N LEU A 39 9.58 17.07 -13.54
CA LEU A 39 9.43 15.64 -13.45
C LEU A 39 7.92 15.44 -13.46
N HIS A 40 7.36 15.10 -14.62
CA HIS A 40 5.93 15.01 -14.81
C HIS A 40 5.59 13.73 -14.08
N LEU A 41 5.43 13.84 -12.76
CA LEU A 41 4.97 12.80 -11.89
C LEU A 41 3.73 12.26 -12.60
N PRO A 42 3.74 10.98 -13.00
CA PRO A 42 2.72 10.44 -13.87
C PRO A 42 1.36 10.77 -13.26
N THR A 43 0.58 11.50 -14.04
CA THR A 43 -0.73 12.02 -13.66
C THR A 43 -1.52 10.88 -13.01
N HIS A 44 -2.00 11.11 -11.78
CA HIS A 44 -2.74 10.18 -10.91
C HIS A 44 -4.11 9.77 -11.46
N VAL A 45 -4.18 9.44 -12.75
CA VAL A 45 -5.41 9.07 -13.44
C VAL A 45 -5.75 7.64 -13.06
N PRO A 46 -6.98 7.36 -12.59
CA PRO A 46 -7.45 5.99 -12.40
C PRO A 46 -7.34 5.19 -13.69
N ARG A 47 -6.64 4.05 -13.64
CA ARG A 47 -6.46 3.17 -14.80
C ARG A 47 -7.08 1.81 -14.55
N ARG A 48 -7.62 1.20 -15.61
CA ARG A 48 -7.93 -0.23 -15.62
C ARG A 48 -6.64 -0.97 -15.96
N LEU A 49 -6.26 -1.92 -15.12
CA LEU A 49 -5.14 -2.80 -15.43
C LEU A 49 -5.61 -3.97 -16.31
N PRO A 50 -4.72 -4.55 -17.14
CA PRO A 50 -5.01 -5.80 -17.83
C PRO A 50 -5.41 -6.90 -16.84
N VAL A 51 -6.47 -7.65 -17.15
CA VAL A 51 -7.07 -8.69 -16.29
C VAL A 51 -6.01 -9.68 -15.77
N ARG A 52 -5.10 -10.13 -16.64
CA ARG A 52 -4.02 -11.07 -16.28
C ARG A 52 -3.05 -10.47 -15.26
N ALA A 53 -2.67 -9.21 -15.43
CA ALA A 53 -1.75 -8.52 -14.52
C ALA A 53 -2.42 -8.29 -13.15
N LEU A 54 -3.70 -7.90 -13.14
CA LEU A 54 -4.48 -7.71 -11.91
C LEU A 54 -4.64 -9.03 -11.15
N GLY A 55 -5.04 -10.10 -11.83
CA GLY A 55 -5.21 -11.41 -11.21
C GLY A 55 -3.90 -11.95 -10.64
N GLY A 56 -2.80 -11.85 -11.38
CA GLY A 56 -1.48 -12.26 -10.90
C GLY A 56 -1.00 -11.44 -9.68
N ALA A 57 -1.21 -10.12 -9.69
CA ALA A 57 -0.85 -9.26 -8.56
C ALA A 57 -1.66 -9.60 -7.30
N MET A 58 -2.97 -9.80 -7.43
CA MET A 58 -3.83 -10.21 -6.32
C MET A 58 -3.45 -11.58 -5.78
N ALA A 59 -3.25 -12.57 -6.65
CA ALA A 59 -2.86 -13.91 -6.25
C ALA A 59 -1.52 -13.91 -5.51
N SER A 60 -0.54 -13.14 -6.00
CA SER A 60 0.75 -12.95 -5.34
C SER A 60 0.58 -12.30 -3.96
N TRP A 61 -0.18 -11.19 -3.88
CA TRP A 61 -0.42 -10.48 -2.63
C TRP A 61 -1.11 -11.34 -1.57
N LEU A 62 -2.16 -12.07 -1.97
CA LEU A 62 -2.89 -12.99 -1.09
C LEU A 62 -2.01 -14.15 -0.64
N SER A 63 -1.19 -14.71 -1.53
CA SER A 63 -0.23 -15.77 -1.19
C SER A 63 0.83 -15.29 -0.20
N MET A 64 1.36 -14.07 -0.39
CA MET A 64 2.30 -13.45 0.55
C MET A 64 1.67 -13.17 1.90
N THR A 65 0.44 -12.62 1.90
CA THR A 65 -0.32 -12.36 3.13
C THR A 65 -0.55 -13.66 3.90
N PHE A 66 -0.97 -14.72 3.20
CA PHE A 66 -1.17 -16.03 3.77
C PHE A 66 0.13 -16.62 4.33
N GLY A 67 1.18 -16.67 3.51
CA GLY A 67 2.48 -17.20 3.92
C GLY A 67 3.06 -16.46 5.13
N LEU A 68 2.86 -15.15 5.21
CA LEU A 68 3.30 -14.37 6.36
C LEU A 68 2.46 -14.64 7.62
N CYS A 69 1.14 -14.54 7.53
CA CYS A 69 0.24 -14.55 8.69
C CYS A 69 -0.09 -15.95 9.21
N TYR A 70 -0.07 -16.96 8.34
CA TYR A 70 -0.48 -18.33 8.67
C TYR A 70 0.68 -19.33 8.71
N VAL A 71 1.84 -19.00 8.14
CA VAL A 71 3.00 -19.90 8.13
C VAL A 71 4.18 -19.28 8.89
N ALA A 72 4.74 -18.18 8.39
CA ALA A 72 5.99 -17.62 8.91
C ALA A 72 5.86 -17.10 10.34
N LEU A 73 4.87 -16.24 10.62
CA LEU A 73 4.69 -15.69 11.96
C LEU A 73 4.26 -16.73 12.99
N PRO A 74 3.27 -17.62 12.72
CA PRO A 74 2.96 -18.71 13.64
C PRO A 74 4.15 -19.62 13.93
N ALA A 75 4.96 -19.96 12.92
CA ALA A 75 6.18 -20.75 13.13
C ALA A 75 7.19 -20.02 14.04
N LEU A 76 7.42 -18.72 13.82
CA LEU A 76 8.28 -17.91 14.68
C LEU A 76 7.76 -17.84 16.12
N LEU A 77 6.44 -17.64 16.29
CA LEU A 77 5.80 -17.60 17.61
C LEU A 77 5.89 -18.93 18.35
N ALA A 78 5.81 -20.05 17.64
CA ALA A 78 6.00 -21.38 18.23
C ALA A 78 7.45 -21.64 18.63
N ILE A 79 8.43 -21.18 17.84
CA ILE A 79 9.86 -21.31 18.18
C ILE A 79 10.19 -20.59 19.49
N VAL A 80 9.58 -19.42 19.75
CA VAL A 80 9.77 -18.66 21.01
C VAL A 80 8.84 -19.10 22.13
N GLY A 81 8.05 -20.17 21.93
CA GLY A 81 7.16 -20.74 22.95
C GLY A 81 5.92 -19.91 23.27
N TRP A 82 5.57 -18.93 22.44
CA TRP A 82 4.44 -18.04 22.68
C TRP A 82 3.09 -18.59 22.22
N ASN A 83 3.06 -19.51 21.25
CA ASN A 83 1.78 -19.99 20.73
C ASN A 83 1.85 -21.34 20.00
N THR A 84 1.44 -22.43 20.66
CA THR A 84 1.33 -23.76 20.04
C THR A 84 -0.04 -24.02 19.41
N GLY A 85 -1.09 -23.32 19.87
CA GLY A 85 -2.48 -23.53 19.42
C GLY A 85 -2.79 -22.93 18.03
N VAL A 86 -2.18 -21.79 17.69
CA VAL A 86 -2.43 -21.12 16.39
C VAL A 86 -1.96 -21.95 15.19
N ILE A 87 -0.92 -22.79 15.35
CA ILE A 87 -0.46 -23.69 14.28
C ILE A 87 -1.50 -24.78 13.99
N ALA A 88 -2.26 -25.24 14.98
CA ALA A 88 -3.32 -26.24 14.74
C ALA A 88 -4.48 -25.65 13.92
N GLY A 89 -4.79 -24.36 14.13
CA GLY A 89 -5.82 -23.64 13.36
C GLY A 89 -5.49 -23.44 11.88
N PHE A 90 -4.21 -23.56 11.49
CA PHE A 90 -3.76 -23.44 10.10
C PHE A 90 -4.53 -24.33 9.13
N TRP A 91 -4.69 -25.61 9.48
CA TRP A 91 -5.26 -26.61 8.57
C TRP A 91 -6.75 -26.38 8.31
N PHE A 92 -7.46 -25.81 9.27
CA PHE A 92 -8.88 -25.46 9.13
C PHE A 92 -9.07 -24.15 8.36
N SER A 93 -8.16 -23.19 8.52
CA SER A 93 -8.27 -21.88 7.87
C SER A 93 -7.79 -21.89 6.42
N LEU A 94 -6.85 -22.77 6.05
CA LEU A 94 -6.28 -22.81 4.70
C LEU A 94 -7.33 -23.00 3.58
N PRO A 95 -8.23 -24.01 3.62
CA PRO A 95 -9.22 -24.18 2.55
C PRO A 95 -10.18 -23.00 2.44
N ALA A 96 -10.62 -22.45 3.58
CA ALA A 96 -11.51 -21.30 3.63
C ALA A 96 -10.85 -20.05 3.06
N PHE A 97 -9.61 -19.77 3.44
CA PHE A 97 -8.85 -18.64 2.92
C PHE A 97 -8.57 -18.77 1.43
N ALA A 98 -8.19 -19.97 0.95
CA ALA A 98 -7.95 -20.22 -0.47
C ALA A 98 -9.22 -20.00 -1.32
N MET A 99 -10.36 -20.50 -0.84
CA MET A 99 -11.65 -20.35 -1.52
C MET A 99 -12.11 -18.88 -1.50
N ALA A 100 -12.02 -18.20 -0.35
CA ALA A 100 -12.34 -16.78 -0.25
C ALA A 100 -11.44 -15.91 -1.14
N SER A 101 -10.15 -16.24 -1.20
CA SER A 101 -9.17 -15.60 -2.10
C SER A 101 -9.55 -15.77 -3.57
N LEU A 102 -9.92 -16.99 -3.98
CA LEU A 102 -10.37 -17.26 -5.34
C LEU A 102 -11.63 -16.45 -5.67
N ILE A 103 -12.62 -16.45 -4.78
CA ILE A 103 -13.86 -15.67 -4.94
C ILE A 103 -13.55 -14.17 -5.04
N ALA A 104 -12.66 -13.65 -4.20
CA ALA A 104 -12.25 -12.25 -4.23
C ALA A 104 -11.54 -11.89 -5.55
N ILE A 105 -10.62 -12.74 -6.01
CA ILE A 105 -9.94 -12.55 -7.31
C ILE A 105 -10.98 -12.54 -8.42
N VAL A 106 -11.83 -13.56 -8.53
CA VAL A 106 -12.86 -13.65 -9.58
C VAL A 106 -13.81 -12.44 -9.53
N GLY A 107 -14.27 -12.05 -8.34
CA GLY A 107 -15.13 -10.88 -8.14
C GLY A 107 -14.48 -9.58 -8.62
N VAL A 108 -13.21 -9.36 -8.30
CA VAL A 108 -12.46 -8.19 -8.77
C VAL A 108 -12.20 -8.23 -10.28
N LEU A 109 -11.89 -9.39 -10.85
CA LEU A 109 -11.69 -9.55 -12.29
C LEU A 109 -12.97 -9.32 -13.10
N ILE A 110 -14.14 -9.65 -12.53
CA ILE A 110 -15.45 -9.35 -13.13
C ILE A 110 -15.78 -7.86 -12.98
N ALA A 111 -15.62 -7.29 -11.78
CA ALA A 111 -15.96 -5.90 -11.51
C ALA A 111 -15.03 -4.90 -12.21
N GLN A 112 -13.77 -5.29 -12.47
CA GLN A 112 -12.72 -4.47 -13.08
C GLN A 112 -12.64 -3.05 -12.49
N PRO A 113 -12.40 -2.93 -11.17
CA PRO A 113 -12.34 -1.62 -10.53
C PRO A 113 -11.22 -0.78 -11.15
N ARG A 114 -11.43 0.53 -11.19
CA ARG A 114 -10.38 1.46 -11.63
C ARG A 114 -9.39 1.61 -10.49
N LEU A 115 -8.15 1.16 -10.71
CA LEU A 115 -7.07 1.24 -9.74
C LEU A 115 -6.45 2.64 -9.77
N GLN A 116 -6.15 3.16 -8.58
CA GLN A 116 -5.33 4.35 -8.43
C GLN A 116 -4.11 4.02 -7.59
N LEU A 117 -2.93 4.25 -8.16
CA LEU A 117 -1.64 4.03 -7.52
C LEU A 117 -1.07 5.38 -7.05
N SER A 118 -1.87 6.16 -6.31
CA SER A 118 -1.40 7.44 -5.77
C SER A 118 -0.81 7.24 -4.37
N LEU A 119 0.47 7.60 -4.20
CA LEU A 119 1.13 7.63 -2.89
C LEU A 119 0.55 8.73 -1.97
N ALA A 120 -0.18 9.70 -2.53
CA ALA A 120 -0.82 10.79 -1.79
C ALA A 120 -2.26 10.48 -1.35
N GLN A 121 -2.73 9.24 -1.54
CA GLN A 121 -4.09 8.86 -1.20
C GLN A 121 -4.27 8.87 0.33
N PRO A 122 -5.36 9.47 0.86
CA PRO A 122 -5.62 9.43 2.30
C PRO A 122 -5.69 7.98 2.79
N ARG A 123 -5.12 7.72 3.97
CA ARG A 123 -5.04 6.37 4.58
C ARG A 123 -6.40 5.82 5.01
N ASP A 124 -7.45 6.64 4.96
CA ASP A 124 -8.79 6.34 5.48
C ASP A 124 -9.43 5.08 4.88
N PRO A 125 -9.32 4.77 3.57
CA PRO A 125 -9.89 3.54 3.02
C PRO A 125 -9.16 2.27 3.50
N VAL A 126 -7.85 2.34 3.75
CA VAL A 126 -7.08 1.21 4.31
C VAL A 126 -7.60 0.91 5.71
N LEU A 127 -7.63 1.93 6.57
CA LEU A 127 -8.12 1.78 7.95
C LEU A 127 -9.57 1.29 7.97
N ALA A 128 -10.43 1.80 7.09
CA ALA A 128 -11.81 1.38 7.01
C ALA A 128 -11.96 -0.09 6.59
N ALA A 129 -11.20 -0.55 5.60
CA ALA A 129 -11.19 -1.96 5.22
C ALA A 129 -10.67 -2.85 6.36
N THR A 130 -9.57 -2.46 7.00
CA THR A 130 -9.02 -3.18 8.16
C THR A 130 -10.06 -3.28 9.28
N LEU A 131 -10.70 -2.17 9.64
CA LEU A 131 -11.71 -2.13 10.69
C LEU A 131 -12.98 -2.91 10.32
N GLY A 132 -13.37 -2.92 9.05
CA GLY A 132 -14.47 -3.74 8.56
C GLY A 132 -14.20 -5.23 8.79
N GLY A 133 -13.00 -5.69 8.40
CA GLY A 133 -12.58 -7.08 8.61
C GLY A 133 -12.48 -7.42 10.10
N LEU A 134 -11.73 -6.63 10.88
CA LEU A 134 -11.58 -6.83 12.32
C LEU A 134 -12.92 -6.78 13.07
N GLY A 135 -13.83 -5.90 12.67
CA GLY A 135 -15.16 -5.79 13.27
C GLY A 135 -15.97 -7.07 13.09
N VAL A 136 -16.03 -7.60 11.86
CA VAL A 136 -16.71 -8.88 11.59
C VAL A 136 -16.05 -10.02 12.36
N TRP A 137 -14.72 -10.08 12.35
CA TRP A 137 -13.96 -11.08 13.09
C TRP A 137 -14.27 -11.05 14.59
N ALA A 138 -14.21 -9.88 15.21
CA ALA A 138 -14.47 -9.72 16.63
C ALA A 138 -15.91 -10.11 17.00
N VAL A 139 -16.89 -9.71 16.18
CA VAL A 139 -18.30 -10.09 16.40
C VAL A 139 -18.47 -11.60 16.31
N VAL A 140 -17.95 -12.23 15.26
CA VAL A 140 -18.13 -13.68 15.04
C VAL A 140 -17.42 -14.50 16.12
N HIS A 141 -16.22 -14.13 16.56
CA HIS A 141 -15.52 -14.84 17.64
C HIS A 141 -16.25 -14.79 18.98
N ASN A 142 -16.99 -13.71 19.26
CA ASN A 142 -17.67 -13.55 20.54
C ASN A 142 -19.16 -13.96 20.49
N THR A 143 -19.72 -14.20 19.31
CA THR A 143 -21.12 -14.62 19.15
C THR A 143 -21.28 -16.05 18.65
N SER A 144 -20.28 -16.62 17.97
CA SER A 144 -20.29 -18.02 17.53
C SER A 144 -20.00 -18.97 18.69
N THR A 145 -20.81 -20.01 18.82
CA THR A 145 -20.57 -21.09 19.79
C THR A 145 -19.47 -22.07 19.34
N MET A 146 -19.01 -21.98 18.09
CA MET A 146 -17.99 -22.87 17.53
C MET A 146 -16.57 -22.31 17.69
N LEU A 147 -16.43 -21.03 18.08
CA LEU A 147 -15.15 -20.37 18.27
C LEU A 147 -14.96 -20.02 19.73
N MET A 148 -13.71 -20.03 20.18
CA MET A 148 -13.39 -19.56 21.53
C MET A 148 -13.61 -18.03 21.60
N PRO A 149 -14.41 -17.53 22.55
CA PRO A 149 -14.58 -16.10 22.77
C PRO A 149 -13.33 -15.50 23.41
N PHE A 150 -13.12 -14.19 23.24
CA PHE A 150 -11.91 -13.52 23.71
C PHE A 150 -11.77 -13.56 25.24
N THR A 151 -12.89 -13.61 25.96
CA THR A 151 -12.92 -13.71 27.42
C THR A 151 -12.42 -15.05 27.95
N SER A 152 -12.34 -16.07 27.10
CA SER A 152 -11.85 -17.40 27.45
C SER A 152 -10.39 -17.64 27.04
N MET A 153 -9.78 -16.70 26.30
CA MET A 153 -8.37 -16.79 25.90
C MET A 153 -7.45 -16.25 27.00
N SER A 154 -6.26 -16.84 27.13
CA SER A 154 -5.23 -16.25 27.99
C SER A 154 -4.75 -14.90 27.43
N PRO A 155 -4.23 -13.97 28.24
CA PRO A 155 -3.78 -12.66 27.73
C PRO A 155 -2.72 -12.74 26.62
N LEU A 156 -1.79 -13.69 26.72
CA LEU A 156 -0.74 -13.89 25.72
C LEU A 156 -1.29 -14.45 24.40
N GLU A 157 -2.21 -15.41 24.50
CA GLU A 157 -2.92 -15.96 23.35
C GLU A 157 -3.75 -14.88 22.66
N LEU A 158 -4.53 -14.12 23.42
CA LEU A 158 -5.34 -13.02 22.88
C LEU A 158 -4.46 -11.96 22.21
N LEU A 159 -3.33 -11.58 22.81
CA LEU A 159 -2.42 -10.59 22.23
C LEU A 159 -1.82 -11.07 20.91
N SER A 160 -1.34 -12.32 20.86
CA SER A 160 -0.77 -12.89 19.63
C SER A 160 -1.84 -13.10 18.56
N PHE A 161 -3.03 -13.55 18.95
CA PHE A 161 -4.16 -13.76 18.04
C PHE A 161 -4.67 -12.43 17.46
N LEU A 162 -4.79 -11.39 18.29
CA LEU A 162 -5.14 -10.04 17.86
C LEU A 162 -4.07 -9.44 16.96
N GLY A 163 -2.79 -9.57 17.32
CA GLY A 163 -1.68 -9.04 16.53
C GLY A 163 -1.63 -9.62 15.12
N LEU A 164 -1.80 -10.94 14.99
CA LEU A 164 -1.87 -11.62 13.70
C LEU A 164 -3.07 -11.14 12.86
N ASN A 165 -4.25 -11.05 13.47
CA ASN A 165 -5.45 -10.58 12.76
C ASN A 165 -5.35 -9.11 12.34
N VAL A 166 -4.81 -8.24 13.18
CA VAL A 166 -4.58 -6.83 12.84
C VAL A 166 -3.62 -6.71 11.67
N LEU A 167 -2.52 -7.47 11.67
CA LEU A 167 -1.57 -7.48 10.58
C LEU A 167 -2.22 -7.99 9.28
N GLU A 168 -2.88 -9.15 9.33
CA GLU A 168 -3.57 -9.75 8.18
C GLU A 168 -4.60 -8.77 7.58
N MET A 169 -5.50 -8.25 8.42
CA MET A 169 -6.54 -7.32 7.97
C MET A 169 -5.96 -6.02 7.43
N THR A 170 -4.78 -5.58 7.92
CA THR A 170 -4.09 -4.41 7.37
C THR A 170 -3.50 -4.69 6.00
N LEU A 171 -2.88 -5.86 5.79
CA LEU A 171 -2.35 -6.28 4.49
C LEU A 171 -3.48 -6.43 3.46
N LEU A 172 -4.59 -7.06 3.84
CA LEU A 172 -5.79 -7.17 3.02
C LEU A 172 -6.44 -5.79 2.78
N GLY A 173 -6.51 -4.96 3.81
CA GLY A 173 -7.03 -3.60 3.73
C GLY A 173 -6.28 -2.71 2.74
N MET A 174 -4.95 -2.83 2.66
CA MET A 174 -4.14 -2.14 1.65
C MET A 174 -4.50 -2.57 0.22
N MET A 175 -4.73 -3.87 -0.01
CA MET A 175 -5.19 -4.37 -1.30
C MET A 175 -6.58 -3.84 -1.63
N PHE A 176 -7.55 -3.95 -0.71
CA PHE A 176 -8.93 -3.51 -0.95
C PHE A 176 -9.06 -1.99 -1.15
N ALA A 177 -8.29 -1.20 -0.41
CA ALA A 177 -8.23 0.25 -0.56
C ALA A 177 -7.73 0.68 -1.95
N SER A 178 -6.95 -0.17 -2.63
CA SER A 178 -6.51 0.12 -4.00
C SER A 178 -7.69 0.10 -5.00
N PHE A 179 -8.78 -0.59 -4.67
CA PHE A 179 -9.97 -0.74 -5.53
C PHE A 179 -11.02 0.38 -5.35
N THR A 180 -10.97 1.16 -4.27
CA THR A 180 -12.03 2.14 -3.96
C THR A 180 -11.52 3.34 -3.16
N LYS A 181 -12.11 4.52 -3.41
CA LYS A 181 -11.90 5.73 -2.59
C LYS A 181 -12.92 5.89 -1.48
N ARG A 182 -14.05 5.20 -1.57
CA ARG A 182 -15.16 5.39 -0.64
C ARG A 182 -14.88 4.55 0.59
N THR A 183 -14.69 5.21 1.73
CA THR A 183 -14.46 4.60 3.04
C THR A 183 -15.50 3.52 3.36
N SER A 184 -16.78 3.78 3.07
CA SER A 184 -17.86 2.81 3.27
C SER A 184 -17.74 1.56 2.41
N VAL A 185 -17.30 1.70 1.15
CA VAL A 185 -17.07 0.56 0.25
C VAL A 185 -15.86 -0.23 0.71
N ALA A 186 -14.79 0.44 1.16
CA ALA A 186 -13.60 -0.23 1.68
C ALA A 186 -13.93 -1.04 2.94
N LEU A 187 -14.71 -0.46 3.86
CA LEU A 187 -15.23 -1.14 5.05
C LEU A 187 -16.07 -2.36 4.67
N ALA A 188 -16.96 -2.24 3.69
CA ALA A 188 -17.77 -3.35 3.21
C ALA A 188 -16.94 -4.46 2.53
N LEU A 189 -15.86 -4.11 1.80
CA LEU A 189 -14.96 -5.09 1.21
C LEU A 189 -14.20 -5.88 2.28
N GLY A 190 -13.63 -5.20 3.28
CA GLY A 190 -12.93 -5.86 4.38
C GLY A 190 -13.87 -6.74 5.21
N GLY A 191 -15.02 -6.21 5.62
CA GLY A 191 -16.02 -6.97 6.38
C GLY A 191 -16.61 -8.13 5.58
N GLY A 192 -16.92 -7.92 4.30
CA GLY A 192 -17.46 -8.94 3.41
C GLY A 192 -16.46 -10.08 3.16
N PHE A 193 -15.19 -9.76 2.95
CA PHE A 193 -14.13 -10.78 2.83
C PHE A 193 -14.02 -11.60 4.12
N GLN A 194 -13.96 -10.94 5.29
CA GLN A 194 -13.84 -11.65 6.56
C GLN A 194 -15.06 -12.50 6.87
N LEU A 195 -16.26 -12.02 6.54
CA LEU A 195 -17.49 -12.78 6.69
C LEU A 195 -17.48 -14.04 5.82
N LEU A 196 -16.96 -13.93 4.59
CA LEU A 196 -16.81 -15.08 3.69
C LEU A 196 -15.81 -16.10 4.25
N VAL A 197 -14.63 -15.66 4.68
CA VAL A 197 -13.62 -16.54 5.29
C VAL A 197 -14.20 -17.26 6.50
N LEU A 198 -14.74 -16.52 7.47
CA LEU A 198 -15.28 -17.11 8.70
C LEU A 198 -16.51 -17.99 8.43
N GLY A 199 -17.39 -17.59 7.52
CA GLY A 199 -18.54 -18.40 7.12
C GLY A 199 -18.09 -19.75 6.54
N LEU A 200 -17.05 -19.76 5.70
CA LEU A 200 -16.46 -20.98 5.17
C LEU A 200 -15.79 -21.82 6.26
N VAL A 201 -15.02 -21.21 7.18
CA VAL A 201 -14.40 -21.93 8.31
C VAL A 201 -15.46 -22.61 9.18
N LEU A 202 -16.49 -21.87 9.58
CA LEU A 202 -17.58 -22.40 10.41
C LEU A 202 -18.35 -23.51 9.70
N THR A 203 -18.57 -23.37 8.39
CA THR A 203 -19.22 -24.42 7.58
C THR A 203 -18.35 -25.68 7.54
N LEU A 204 -17.04 -25.54 7.34
CA LEU A 204 -16.11 -26.69 7.35
C LEU A 204 -16.07 -27.37 8.72
N MET A 205 -16.04 -26.60 9.81
CA MET A 205 -16.11 -27.13 11.18
C MET A 205 -17.41 -27.89 11.46
N ALA A 206 -18.54 -27.44 10.90
CA ALA A 206 -19.83 -28.09 11.10
C ALA A 206 -19.99 -29.41 10.33
N LEU A 207 -19.12 -29.66 9.34
CA LEU A 207 -19.15 -30.87 8.51
C LEU A 207 -18.21 -31.98 9.00
N LEU A 208 -17.33 -31.68 9.97
CA LEU A 208 -16.34 -32.60 10.55
C LEU A 208 -16.80 -33.09 11.93
#